data_AF-A0A067NDN5-F1
#
_entry.id   AF-A0A067NDN5-F1
#
_cell.length_a   1.000
_cell.length_b   1.000
_cell.length_c   1.000
_cell.angle_alpha   90.00
_cell.angle_beta   90.00
_cell.angle_gamma   90.00
#
_symmetry.space_group_name_H-M   'P 1'
#
loop_
_entity.id
_entity.type
_entity.pdbx_description
1 polymer ?
#
loop_
_entity_poly.entity_id
_entity_poly.type
_entity_poly.pdbx_seq_one_letter_code
_entity_poly.pdbx_strand_id
1 'polypeptide(L)' 'YDAQLSTYYTLEQAAQRPACRIAPTTTKDVALIMGFATTSGCEFAVRSGGNMSWEGSSNIGAHGFTIDLQGLKG' A
#
# COMPACT_ATOMS: atom_id res chain seq x y z
N TYR A 1 7.90 -0.37 10.74
CA TYR A 1 6.47 -0.03 10.78
C TYR A 1 6.26 1.41 11.22
N ASP A 2 6.68 1.80 12.42
CA ASP A 2 6.48 3.18 12.92
C ASP A 2 7.20 4.25 12.09
N ALA A 3 8.42 3.97 11.61
CA ALA A 3 9.14 4.87 10.69
C ALA A 3 8.43 5.09 9.34
N GLN A 4 7.44 4.26 9.02
CA GLN A 4 6.66 4.33 7.78
C GLN A 4 5.32 5.05 7.98
N LEU A 5 4.94 5.31 9.24
CA LEU A 5 3.76 6.12 9.60
C LEU A 5 4.06 7.61 9.42
N SER A 6 5.29 8.04 9.72
CA SER A 6 5.73 9.43 9.56
C SER A 6 5.86 9.89 8.11
N THR A 7 5.87 8.96 7.15
CA THR A 7 6.00 9.26 5.72
C THR A 7 4.65 9.43 5.02
N TYR A 8 3.52 9.31 5.73
CA TYR A 8 2.20 9.58 5.18
C TYR A 8 1.93 11.08 5.08
N TYR A 9 1.29 11.48 3.98
CA TYR A 9 0.97 12.88 3.72
C TYR A 9 -0.09 13.46 4.67
N THR A 10 -1.00 12.61 5.18
CA THR A 10 -2.02 13.01 6.15
C THR A 10 -2.10 12.05 7.34
N LEU A 11 -2.62 12.54 8.46
CA LEU A 11 -2.82 11.75 9.68
C LEU A 11 -3.89 10.67 9.50
N GLU A 12 -4.90 10.93 8.68
CA GLU A 12 -5.96 9.97 8.36
C GLU A 12 -5.39 8.74 7.66
N GLN A 13 -4.45 8.93 6.73
CA GLN A 13 -3.74 7.84 6.06
C GLN A 13 -2.79 7.10 7.01
N ALA A 14 -2.12 7.81 7.93
CA ALA A 14 -1.27 7.19 8.95
C ALA A 14 -2.08 6.38 9.99
N ALA A 15 -3.32 6.76 10.25
CA ALA A 15 -4.20 6.08 11.20
C ALA A 15 -4.71 4.72 10.66
N GLN A 16 -4.75 4.53 9.34
CA GLN A 16 -5.19 3.26 8.73
C GLN A 16 -4.22 2.12 9.05
N ARG A 17 -4.79 0.98 9.49
CA ARG A 17 -4.05 -0.23 9.88
C ARG A 17 -4.40 -1.37 8.90
N PRO A 18 -3.66 -1.53 7.79
CA PRO A 18 -3.92 -2.60 6.84
C PRO A 18 -3.58 -3.95 7.46
N ALA A 19 -4.18 -5.03 6.95
CA ALA A 19 -3.87 -6.40 7.37
C ALA A 19 -2.39 -6.74 7.17
N CYS A 20 -1.83 -6.31 6.04
CA CYS A 20 -0.39 -6.41 5.78
C CYS A 20 0.08 -5.29 4.83
N ARG A 21 1.41 -5.13 4.78
CA ARG A 21 2.06 -4.23 3.82
C ARG A 21 3.05 -5.01 2.98
N ILE A 22 3.00 -4.82 1.68
CA ILE A 22 3.86 -5.50 0.72
C ILE A 22 4.69 -4.44 0.01
N ALA A 23 6.01 -4.59 0.01
CA ALA A 23 6.93 -3.68 -0.66
C ALA A 23 7.65 -4.41 -1.80
N PRO A 24 7.08 -4.45 -3.02
CA PRO A 24 7.71 -5.11 -4.16
C PRO A 24 9.02 -4.41 -4.54
N THR A 25 10.02 -5.19 -4.97
CA THR A 25 11.32 -4.68 -5.41
C THR A 25 11.52 -4.83 -6.92
N THR A 26 10.67 -5.61 -7.59
CA THR A 26 10.68 -5.80 -9.05
C THR A 26 9.29 -5.65 -9.67
N THR A 27 9.25 -5.38 -10.98
CA THR A 27 7.99 -5.35 -11.75
C THR A 27 7.29 -6.71 -11.78
N LYS A 28 8.06 -7.81 -11.68
CA LYS A 28 7.52 -9.17 -11.56
C LYS A 28 6.76 -9.36 -10.25
N ASP A 29 7.26 -8.83 -9.13
CA ASP A 29 6.56 -8.87 -7.85
C ASP A 29 5.24 -8.11 -7.92
N VAL A 30 5.23 -6.95 -8.57
CA VAL A 30 4.00 -6.18 -8.80
C VAL A 30 2.97 -7.00 -9.57
N ALA A 31 3.38 -7.67 -10.66
CA ALA A 31 2.47 -8.50 -11.45
C ALA A 31 1.88 -9.67 -10.63
N LEU A 32 2.69 -10.30 -9.77
CA LEU A 32 2.23 -11.38 -8.88
C LEU A 32 1.23 -10.86 -7.84
N ILE A 33 1.52 -9.72 -7.21
CA ILE A 33 0.64 -9.11 -6.20
C ILE A 33 -0.70 -8.72 -6.84
N MET A 34 -0.68 -8.15 -8.05
CA MET A 34 -1.89 -7.82 -8.79
C MET A 34 -2.71 -9.07 -9.15
N GLY A 35 -2.05 -10.14 -9.60
CA GLY A 35 -2.71 -11.42 -9.87
C GLY A 35 -3.35 -12.04 -8.62
N PHE A 36 -2.68 -11.93 -7.48
CA PHE A 36 -3.25 -12.34 -6.19
C PHE A 36 -4.47 -11.49 -5.82
N ALA A 37 -4.39 -10.17 -5.92
CA ALA A 37 -5.49 -9.25 -5.58
C ALA A 37 -6.74 -9.54 -6.41
N THR A 38 -6.59 -9.72 -7.72
CA THR A 38 -7.70 -9.99 -8.63
C THR A 38 -8.31 -11.38 -8.41
N THR A 39 -7.51 -12.38 -8.08
CA THR A 39 -7.99 -13.75 -7.85
C THR A 39 -8.66 -13.90 -6.48
N SER A 40 -8.13 -13.24 -5.46
CA SER A 40 -8.66 -13.30 -4.08
C SER A 40 -9.84 -12.38 -3.84
N GLY A 41 -9.99 -11.31 -4.64
CA GLY A 41 -10.93 -10.23 -4.36
C GLY A 41 -10.55 -9.39 -3.15
N CYS A 42 -9.33 -9.54 -2.61
CA CYS A 42 -8.86 -8.74 -1.50
C CYS A 42 -8.65 -7.29 -1.95
N GLU A 43 -9.25 -6.36 -1.20
CA GLU A 43 -9.07 -4.93 -1.42
C GLU A 43 -7.64 -4.52 -1.08
N PHE A 44 -7.11 -3.57 -1.84
CA PHE A 44 -5.77 -3.07 -1.64
C PHE A 44 -5.67 -1.57 -1.92
N ALA A 45 -4.74 -0.91 -1.22
CA ALA A 45 -4.33 0.46 -1.49
C ALA A 45 -2.90 0.49 -2.04
N VAL A 46 -2.59 1.46 -2.89
CA VAL A 46 -1.25 1.60 -3.50
C VAL A 46 -0.61 2.91 -3.04
N ARG A 47 0.61 2.79 -2.54
CA ARG A 47 1.43 3.91 -2.07
C ARG A 47 2.68 4.02 -2.92
N SER A 48 2.90 5.14 -3.59
CA SER A 48 4.17 5.49 -4.25
C SER A 48 4.77 6.76 -3.62
N GLY A 49 4.63 7.93 -4.27
CA GLY A 49 5.10 9.22 -3.76
C GLY A 49 4.19 9.87 -2.71
N GLY A 50 2.98 9.35 -2.51
CA GLY A 50 2.13 9.70 -1.36
C GLY A 50 1.40 11.06 -1.42
N ASN A 51 1.24 11.71 -2.57
CA ASN A 51 0.57 13.02 -2.66
C ASN A 51 -0.98 12.97 -2.66
N MET A 52 -1.59 11.80 -2.46
CA MET A 52 -3.05 11.66 -2.41
C MET A 52 -3.54 11.68 -0.96
N SER A 53 -4.47 12.59 -0.66
CA SER A 53 -4.90 12.96 0.70
C SER A 53 -6.21 12.33 1.17
N TRP A 54 -6.89 11.52 0.37
CA TRP A 54 -8.17 10.90 0.76
C TRP A 54 -7.99 9.51 1.37
N GLU A 55 -8.81 9.16 2.36
CA GLU A 55 -8.88 7.84 3.02
C GLU A 55 -8.99 6.70 1.98
N GLY A 56 -8.29 5.58 2.19
CA GLY A 56 -8.26 4.47 1.22
C GLY A 56 -7.31 4.65 0.03
N SER A 57 -6.77 5.85 -0.23
CA SER A 57 -5.90 6.08 -1.40
C SER A 57 -4.50 5.47 -1.26
N SER A 58 -3.77 5.82 -0.21
CA SER A 58 -2.37 5.40 0.02
C SER A 58 -2.21 4.36 1.13
N ASN A 59 -3.32 3.98 1.77
CA ASN A 59 -3.40 3.05 2.88
C ASN A 59 -4.87 2.63 3.07
N ILE A 60 -5.08 1.43 3.59
CA ILE A 60 -6.40 0.82 3.77
C ILE A 60 -6.56 0.29 5.20
N GLY A 61 -7.80 0.10 5.63
CA GLY A 61 -8.12 -0.50 6.93
C GLY A 61 -7.82 -1.99 6.97
N ALA A 62 -8.19 -2.63 8.09
CA ALA A 62 -7.84 -4.03 8.36
C ALA A 62 -8.46 -5.06 7.38
N HIS A 63 -9.39 -4.65 6.52
CA HIS A 63 -10.02 -5.48 5.50
C HIS A 63 -9.17 -5.65 4.22
N GLY A 64 -8.09 -4.89 4.07
CA GLY A 64 -7.23 -4.94 2.89
C GLY A 64 -5.75 -4.86 3.21
N PHE A 65 -4.94 -4.82 2.15
CA PHE A 65 -3.48 -4.69 2.27
C PHE A 65 -2.95 -3.48 1.49
N THR A 66 -1.78 -2.98 1.89
CA THR A 66 -1.15 -1.83 1.22
C THR A 66 0.07 -2.28 0.42
N ILE A 67 0.16 -1.85 -0.83
CA ILE A 67 1.33 -2.04 -1.71
C ILE A 67 2.19 -0.77 -1.66
N ASP A 68 3.42 -0.87 -1.17
CA ASP A 68 4.37 0.25 -1.08
C ASP A 68 5.42 0.16 -2.18
N LEU A 69 5.27 1.01 -3.19
CA LEU A 69 6.14 1.10 -4.36
C LEU A 69 7.38 1.98 -4.13
N GLN A 70 7.57 2.59 -2.96
CA GLN A 70 8.76 3.42 -2.67
C GLN A 70 10.08 2.68 -2.86
N GLY A 71 10.08 1.35 -2.71
CA GLY A 71 11.26 0.50 -2.89
C GLY A 71 11.49 0.01 -4.32
N LEU A 72 10.56 0.26 -5.26
CA LEU A 72 10.65 -0.23 -6.63
C LEU A 72 11.68 0.60 -7.41
N LYS A 73 12.81 -0.02 -7.77
CA LYS A 73 13.82 0.58 -8.64
C LYS A 73 13.61 0.04 -10.06
N GLY A 74 13.50 0.95 -11.03
CA GLY A 74 13.37 0.63 -12.45
C GLY A 74 14.67 0.09 -13.05
#